data_AF-A0A969AQD6-F1
#
_entry.id   AF-A0A969AQD6-F1
#
_cell.length_a   1.000
_cell.length_b   1.000
_cell.length_c   1.000
_cell.angle_alpha   90.00
_cell.angle_beta   90.00
_cell.angle_gamma   90.00
#
_symmetry.space_group_name_H-M   'P 1'
#
loop_
_entity.id
_entity.type
_entity.pdbx_description
1 polymer ?
#
loop_
_entity_poly.entity_id
_entity_poly.type
_entity_poly.pdbx_seq_one_letter_code
_entity_poly.pdbx_strand_id
1 'polypeptide(L)'
;MGLYSPEFYSSKAWQAIQALGQQVDDYFRRSGIDLTLGGEPTYIDATDSTTLEWTYGALGTEKRQRAEALLVRLQQRLTPSGSLRHYGMGKLYPGEPIPRWALGCFWRLDGEPLWRSPSLLATPDQAPHHTWEQAQQFMAELLGCLGIPETAVLIAQDADTDHPAGYILPFLTVLHQDQPTWSSCRWTLWDDLGYVPLVPGETPIGMRLPLGDLPQPEAFATEALPKLTDAAIRPAAIAPLAAPNSIQLALCIEARQGVLHVFLPPIASARSFVDLLTALEATAESLDFPVLIEGYAPPWHQGIQGFQLTRYRGR
;
A
#
# COMPACT_ATOMS: atom_id res chain seq x y z
N MET A 1 -24.75 -24.50 13.43
CA MET A 1 -24.00 -23.25 13.25
C MET A 1 -23.40 -22.88 14.60
N GLY A 2 -22.32 -23.57 14.95
CA GLY A 2 -21.64 -23.43 16.24
C GLY A 2 -20.35 -22.66 16.03
N LEU A 3 -20.32 -21.41 16.44
CA LEU A 3 -19.10 -20.62 16.51
C LEU A 3 -19.02 -20.09 17.93
N TYR A 4 -18.06 -20.66 18.68
CA TYR A 4 -17.58 -20.27 20.00
C TYR A 4 -18.62 -20.28 21.14
N SER A 5 -18.71 -21.40 21.85
CA SER A 5 -18.99 -21.32 23.28
C SER A 5 -17.64 -21.03 23.95
N PRO A 6 -17.39 -19.83 24.53
CA PRO A 6 -16.20 -19.65 25.34
C PRO A 6 -16.36 -20.60 26.52
N GLU A 7 -15.35 -21.42 26.81
CA GLU A 7 -15.33 -22.37 27.94
C GLU A 7 -15.51 -21.70 29.33
N PHE A 8 -15.72 -20.38 29.36
CA PHE A 8 -15.81 -19.52 30.54
C PHE A 8 -17.25 -19.17 30.98
N TYR A 9 -18.29 -19.48 30.20
CA TYR A 9 -19.68 -19.16 30.56
C TYR A 9 -20.59 -20.38 30.54
N SER A 10 -21.48 -20.49 31.53
CA SER A 10 -22.60 -21.46 31.48
C SER A 10 -23.58 -21.09 30.37
N SER A 11 -24.31 -22.08 29.84
CA SER A 11 -25.32 -21.84 28.79
C SER A 11 -26.36 -20.79 29.19
N LYS A 12 -26.74 -20.76 30.48
CA LYS A 12 -27.67 -19.76 31.02
C LYS A 12 -27.06 -18.35 31.03
N ALA A 13 -25.81 -18.22 31.44
CA ALA A 13 -25.10 -16.93 31.41
C ALA A 13 -24.94 -16.42 29.98
N TRP A 14 -24.61 -17.31 29.04
CA TRP A 14 -24.48 -16.98 27.63
C TRP A 14 -25.80 -16.47 27.03
N GLN A 15 -26.91 -17.16 27.30
CA GLN A 15 -28.24 -16.72 26.86
C GLN A 15 -28.61 -15.34 27.43
N ALA A 16 -28.27 -15.06 28.69
CA ALA A 16 -28.51 -13.75 29.30
C ALA A 16 -27.68 -12.64 28.63
N ILE A 17 -26.40 -12.92 28.29
CA ILE A 17 -25.54 -11.99 27.55
C ILE A 17 -26.12 -11.69 26.17
N GLN A 18 -26.55 -12.72 25.43
CA GLN A 18 -27.17 -12.54 24.12
C GLN A 18 -28.48 -11.73 24.19
N ALA A 19 -29.32 -12.01 25.18
CA ALA A 19 -30.57 -11.27 25.39
C ALA A 19 -30.31 -9.78 25.70
N LEU A 20 -29.31 -9.48 26.52
CA LEU A 20 -28.89 -8.10 26.80
C LEU A 20 -28.34 -7.42 25.53
N GLY A 21 -27.51 -8.11 24.75
CA GLY A 21 -26.98 -7.61 23.48
C GLY A 21 -28.11 -7.19 22.53
N GLN A 22 -29.13 -8.04 22.39
CA GLN A 22 -30.30 -7.72 21.56
C GLN A 22 -31.06 -6.48 22.05
N GLN A 23 -31.23 -6.32 23.37
CA GLN A 23 -31.89 -5.15 23.95
C GLN A 23 -31.11 -3.85 23.67
N VAL A 24 -29.78 -3.91 23.76
CA VAL A 24 -28.88 -2.78 23.47
C VAL A 24 -28.93 -2.42 21.98
N ASP A 25 -28.87 -3.41 21.08
CA ASP A 25 -28.96 -3.19 19.63
C ASP A 25 -30.31 -2.57 19.23
N ASP A 26 -31.40 -3.03 19.84
CA ASP A 26 -32.75 -2.48 19.59
C ASP A 26 -32.87 -1.04 20.08
N TYR A 27 -32.23 -0.71 21.22
CA TYR A 27 -32.16 0.66 21.73
C TYR A 27 -31.41 1.57 20.75
N PHE A 28 -30.22 1.16 20.30
CA PHE A 28 -29.42 1.96 19.36
C PHE A 28 -30.14 2.20 18.03
N ARG A 29 -30.78 1.17 17.46
CA ARG A 29 -31.60 1.31 16.25
C ARG A 29 -32.75 2.31 16.42
N ARG A 30 -33.45 2.28 17.57
CA ARG A 30 -34.56 3.22 17.84
C ARG A 30 -34.08 4.65 18.06
N SER A 31 -32.88 4.82 18.61
CA SER A 31 -32.28 6.12 18.86
C SER A 31 -31.54 6.71 17.67
N GLY A 32 -31.47 6.00 16.53
CA GLY A 32 -30.71 6.45 15.35
C GLY A 32 -29.20 6.52 15.63
N ILE A 33 -28.71 5.70 16.56
CA ILE A 33 -27.28 5.63 16.90
C ILE A 33 -26.68 4.48 16.11
N ASP A 34 -25.81 4.82 15.14
CA ASP A 34 -25.02 3.84 14.42
C ASP A 34 -23.77 3.51 15.23
N LEU A 35 -23.65 2.25 15.65
CA LEU A 35 -22.51 1.78 16.42
C LEU A 35 -21.44 1.26 15.46
N THR A 36 -20.32 1.97 15.38
CA THR A 36 -19.14 1.51 14.63
C THR A 36 -18.28 0.68 15.56
N LEU A 37 -18.25 -0.64 15.33
CA LEU A 37 -17.37 -1.53 16.09
C LEU A 37 -15.96 -1.47 15.49
N GLY A 38 -15.14 -0.56 16.02
CA GLY A 38 -13.71 -0.50 15.71
C GLY A 38 -12.98 -1.66 16.37
N GLY A 39 -12.91 -2.80 15.69
CA GLY A 39 -12.00 -3.88 16.08
C GLY A 39 -10.60 -3.59 15.53
N GLU A 40 -9.60 -3.44 16.40
CA GLU A 40 -8.21 -3.73 16.04
C GLU A 40 -7.96 -5.21 16.43
N PRO A 41 -8.39 -6.21 15.64
CA PRO A 41 -8.22 -7.61 16.01
C PRO A 41 -6.73 -7.90 16.17
N THR A 42 -6.35 -8.35 17.36
CA THR A 42 -4.96 -8.62 17.71
C THR A 42 -4.69 -10.10 17.56
N TYR A 43 -3.75 -10.46 16.69
CA TYR A 43 -3.22 -11.81 16.64
C TYR A 43 -2.27 -12.04 17.84
N ILE A 44 -2.67 -12.95 18.72
CA ILE A 44 -1.85 -13.50 19.80
C ILE A 44 -1.60 -14.96 19.42
N ASP A 45 -0.34 -15.37 19.38
CA ASP A 45 -0.02 -16.75 19.10
C ASP A 45 -0.51 -17.67 20.22
N ALA A 46 -1.12 -18.80 19.86
CA ALA A 46 -1.69 -19.74 20.83
C ALA A 46 -0.61 -20.59 21.54
N THR A 47 0.61 -20.61 21.02
CA THR A 47 1.72 -21.48 21.47
C THR A 47 2.88 -20.71 22.10
N ASP A 48 3.05 -19.42 21.78
CA ASP A 48 4.03 -18.53 22.39
C ASP A 48 3.45 -17.13 22.65
N SER A 49 3.13 -16.85 23.92
CA SER A 49 2.68 -15.54 24.36
C SER A 49 3.75 -14.75 25.12
N THR A 50 5.00 -15.23 25.15
CA THR A 50 6.01 -14.77 26.13
C THR A 50 7.26 -14.16 25.50
N THR A 51 7.58 -14.46 24.23
CA THR A 51 8.75 -13.86 23.59
C THR A 51 8.57 -12.37 23.27
N LEU A 52 9.69 -11.69 23.04
CA LEU A 52 9.75 -10.23 22.83
C LEU A 52 8.89 -9.76 21.66
N GLU A 53 8.70 -10.57 20.61
CA GLU A 53 7.86 -10.24 19.46
C GLU A 53 6.36 -10.18 19.82
N TRP A 54 5.93 -11.02 20.78
CA TRP A 54 4.56 -11.13 21.28
C TRP A 54 4.24 -10.14 22.40
N THR A 55 5.26 -9.55 23.02
CA THR A 55 5.11 -8.59 24.12
C THR A 55 5.36 -7.13 23.69
N TYR A 56 6.56 -6.76 23.18
CA TYR A 56 6.92 -5.34 22.94
C TYR A 56 7.68 -5.01 21.63
N GLY A 57 8.43 -5.92 21.00
CA GLY A 57 9.39 -5.59 19.92
C GLY A 57 8.77 -5.11 18.59
N ALA A 58 9.04 -3.88 18.15
CA ALA A 58 8.31 -3.10 17.13
C ALA A 58 7.80 -3.86 15.88
N LEU A 59 8.61 -4.74 15.28
CA LEU A 59 8.30 -5.43 14.03
C LEU A 59 7.86 -6.89 14.23
N GLY A 60 8.67 -7.68 14.94
CA GLY A 60 8.49 -9.12 15.17
C GLY A 60 8.43 -9.93 13.87
N THR A 61 9.54 -10.54 13.45
CA THR A 61 9.66 -11.20 12.14
C THR A 61 8.68 -12.36 12.00
N GLU A 62 8.58 -13.23 13.01
CA GLU A 62 7.62 -14.33 12.97
C GLU A 62 6.18 -13.82 13.03
N LYS A 63 5.94 -12.77 13.81
CA LYS A 63 4.61 -12.15 13.93
C LYS A 63 4.14 -11.57 12.60
N ARG A 64 5.03 -10.90 11.87
CA ARG A 64 4.74 -10.40 10.51
C ARG A 64 4.43 -11.54 9.56
N GLN A 65 5.26 -12.58 9.51
CA GLN A 65 5.03 -13.76 8.65
C GLN A 65 3.68 -14.43 8.95
N ARG A 66 3.33 -14.61 10.22
CA ARG A 66 2.01 -15.17 10.62
C ARG A 66 0.86 -14.25 10.23
N ALA A 67 1.02 -12.93 10.37
CA ALA A 67 0.01 -11.95 9.98
C ALA A 67 -0.18 -11.90 8.45
N GLU A 68 0.88 -12.07 7.68
CA GLU A 68 0.83 -12.16 6.21
C GLU A 68 0.10 -13.44 5.77
N ALA A 69 0.43 -14.59 6.37
CA ALA A 69 -0.28 -15.84 6.12
C ALA A 69 -1.78 -15.72 6.49
N LEU A 70 -2.10 -15.01 7.58
CA LEU A 70 -3.48 -14.71 7.96
C LEU A 70 -4.16 -13.79 6.94
N LEU A 71 -3.50 -12.73 6.47
CA LEU A 71 -4.02 -11.81 5.45
C LEU A 71 -4.47 -12.59 4.20
N VAL A 72 -3.61 -13.48 3.68
CA VAL A 72 -3.92 -14.29 2.50
C VAL A 72 -5.14 -15.18 2.74
N ARG A 73 -5.23 -15.83 3.91
CA ARG A 73 -6.39 -16.68 4.26
C ARG A 73 -7.68 -15.87 4.44
N LEU A 74 -7.60 -14.67 5.02
CA LEU A 74 -8.75 -13.79 5.20
C LEU A 74 -9.23 -13.24 3.86
N GLN A 75 -8.31 -12.83 2.98
CA GLN A 75 -8.64 -12.40 1.63
C GLN A 75 -9.45 -13.48 0.90
N GLN A 76 -8.93 -14.72 0.88
CA GLN A 76 -9.58 -15.85 0.20
C GLN A 76 -10.96 -16.20 0.75
N ARG A 77 -11.25 -15.91 2.03
CA ARG A 77 -12.49 -16.30 2.70
C ARG A 77 -13.53 -15.19 2.80
N LEU A 78 -13.08 -13.93 2.93
CA LEU A 78 -13.92 -12.81 3.35
C LEU A 78 -14.07 -11.73 2.27
N THR A 79 -13.30 -11.79 1.18
CA THR A 79 -13.31 -10.73 0.17
C THR A 79 -13.78 -11.27 -1.18
N PRO A 80 -14.42 -10.42 -2.00
CA PRO A 80 -14.69 -10.76 -3.40
C PRO A 80 -13.41 -11.08 -4.16
N SER A 81 -13.55 -11.81 -5.28
CA SER A 81 -12.49 -11.88 -6.28
C SER A 81 -12.14 -10.47 -6.75
N GLY A 82 -10.86 -10.19 -7.00
CA GLY A 82 -10.44 -8.86 -7.44
C GLY A 82 -9.89 -7.96 -6.32
N SER A 83 -9.76 -8.46 -5.09
CA SER A 83 -9.26 -7.68 -3.96
C SER A 83 -7.73 -7.50 -3.98
N LEU A 84 -7.28 -6.36 -3.49
CA LEU A 84 -5.87 -5.99 -3.39
C LEU A 84 -5.31 -6.44 -2.03
N ARG A 85 -4.13 -7.09 -2.02
CA ARG A 85 -3.27 -7.17 -0.84
C ARG A 85 -2.33 -5.96 -0.83
N HIS A 86 -2.20 -5.30 0.31
CA HIS A 86 -1.38 -4.09 0.45
C HIS A 86 -0.55 -4.15 1.74
N TYR A 87 0.72 -3.76 1.66
CA TYR A 87 1.68 -3.79 2.77
C TYR A 87 2.03 -2.36 3.18
N GLY A 88 1.30 -1.82 4.16
CA GLY A 88 1.45 -0.44 4.60
C GLY A 88 2.23 -0.27 5.90
N MET A 89 2.43 0.99 6.26
CA MET A 89 2.83 1.38 7.62
C MET A 89 1.59 1.56 8.51
N GLY A 90 1.72 1.13 9.75
CA GLY A 90 0.83 1.46 10.86
C GLY A 90 1.33 2.67 11.64
N LYS A 91 0.87 2.78 12.88
CA LYS A 91 1.20 3.90 13.77
C LYS A 91 2.69 3.89 14.14
N LEU A 92 3.31 5.07 14.11
CA LEU A 92 4.58 5.34 14.79
C LEU A 92 4.28 5.75 16.23
N TYR A 93 4.83 5.03 17.21
CA TYR A 93 4.69 5.39 18.62
C TYR A 93 5.91 6.19 19.11
N PRO A 94 5.75 7.08 20.10
CA PRO A 94 6.87 7.81 20.70
C PRO A 94 7.97 6.85 21.16
N GLY A 95 9.20 7.08 20.71
CA GLY A 95 10.38 6.28 21.05
C GLY A 95 10.63 5.06 20.15
N GLU A 96 9.74 4.73 19.21
CA GLU A 96 10.01 3.71 18.19
C GLU A 96 10.78 4.36 17.01
N PRO A 97 11.83 3.71 16.46
CA PRO A 97 12.63 4.29 15.38
C PRO A 97 11.94 4.23 14.01
N ILE A 98 10.97 3.33 13.85
CA ILE A 98 10.22 3.09 12.61
C ILE A 98 8.76 2.77 12.97
N PRO A 99 7.78 3.08 12.10
CA PRO A 99 6.42 2.68 12.36
C PRO A 99 6.23 1.19 12.23
N ARG A 100 5.14 0.71 12.81
CA ARG A 100 4.73 -0.68 12.71
C ARG A 100 4.25 -0.99 11.30
N TRP A 101 4.05 -2.27 10.99
CA TRP A 101 3.39 -2.68 9.75
C TRP A 101 1.86 -2.64 9.89
N ALA A 102 1.19 -2.40 8.77
CA ALA A 102 -0.26 -2.50 8.61
C ALA A 102 -0.58 -3.24 7.31
N LEU A 103 -1.03 -4.49 7.43
CA LEU A 103 -1.32 -5.36 6.29
C LEU A 103 -2.78 -5.21 5.90
N GLY A 104 -3.04 -4.65 4.73
CA GLY A 104 -4.38 -4.32 4.24
C GLY A 104 -4.90 -5.29 3.20
N CYS A 105 -6.22 -5.48 3.20
CA CYS A 105 -6.94 -6.04 2.07
C CYS A 105 -8.11 -5.14 1.70
N PHE A 106 -8.19 -4.76 0.42
CA PHE A 106 -9.15 -3.78 -0.08
C PHE A 106 -9.89 -4.30 -1.32
N TRP A 107 -11.14 -3.87 -1.52
CA TRP A 107 -11.96 -4.20 -2.69
C TRP A 107 -12.95 -3.07 -3.00
N ARG A 108 -13.50 -3.06 -4.22
CA ARG A 108 -14.54 -2.10 -4.60
C ARG A 108 -15.92 -2.65 -4.31
N LEU A 109 -16.84 -1.76 -3.93
CA LEU A 109 -18.23 -2.11 -3.63
C LEU A 109 -19.11 -2.25 -4.86
N ASP A 110 -18.66 -1.74 -6.01
CA ASP A 110 -19.34 -1.91 -7.30
C ASP A 110 -19.04 -3.26 -7.98
N GLY A 111 -18.21 -4.10 -7.36
CA GLY A 111 -17.85 -5.43 -7.87
C GLY A 111 -16.72 -5.42 -8.91
N GLU A 112 -16.22 -4.25 -9.32
CA GLU A 112 -15.05 -4.16 -10.16
C GLU A 112 -13.77 -4.50 -9.37
N PRO A 113 -12.77 -5.11 -10.00
CA PRO A 113 -11.53 -5.49 -9.33
C PRO A 113 -10.66 -4.25 -9.01
N LEU A 114 -9.96 -4.30 -7.87
CA LEU A 114 -8.75 -3.49 -7.66
C LEU A 114 -7.51 -4.18 -8.25
N TRP A 115 -7.52 -5.52 -8.29
CA TRP A 115 -6.46 -6.36 -8.84
C TRP A 115 -7.05 -7.68 -9.34
N ARG A 116 -7.03 -7.94 -10.64
CA ARG A 116 -7.69 -9.09 -11.31
C ARG A 116 -7.02 -10.44 -11.07
N SER A 117 -5.70 -10.49 -11.06
CA SER A 117 -4.87 -11.69 -11.17
C SER A 117 -4.11 -11.95 -9.86
N PRO A 118 -4.66 -12.73 -8.90
CA PRO A 118 -4.08 -12.87 -7.57
C PRO A 118 -2.70 -13.54 -7.54
N SER A 119 -2.31 -14.24 -8.61
CA SER A 119 -0.98 -14.83 -8.80
C SER A 119 0.11 -13.79 -9.05
N LEU A 120 -0.27 -12.60 -9.54
CA LEU A 120 0.66 -11.48 -9.76
C LEU A 120 0.86 -10.63 -8.49
N LEU A 121 0.13 -10.91 -7.41
CA LEU A 121 0.43 -10.34 -6.10
C LEU A 121 1.38 -11.27 -5.37
N ALA A 122 2.67 -10.94 -5.37
CA ALA A 122 3.69 -11.70 -4.66
C ALA A 122 3.41 -11.75 -3.15
N THR A 123 3.91 -12.79 -2.51
CA THR A 123 4.04 -12.87 -1.06
C THR A 123 5.54 -12.90 -0.69
N PRO A 124 5.96 -12.40 0.48
CA PRO A 124 7.40 -12.33 0.83
C PRO A 124 8.14 -13.68 0.85
N ASP A 125 7.42 -14.79 0.99
CA ASP A 125 7.94 -16.16 0.93
C ASP A 125 8.10 -16.70 -0.51
N GLN A 126 7.43 -16.09 -1.48
CA GLN A 126 7.65 -16.32 -2.90
C GLN A 126 8.79 -15.43 -3.35
N ALA A 127 10.03 -15.89 -3.27
CA ALA A 127 11.19 -15.18 -3.82
C ALA A 127 11.43 -15.63 -5.27
N PRO A 128 10.84 -14.99 -6.30
CA PRO A 128 11.18 -15.25 -7.71
C PRO A 128 12.62 -14.84 -8.07
N HIS A 129 13.44 -14.42 -7.09
CA HIS A 129 14.82 -13.99 -7.25
C HIS A 129 14.96 -12.77 -8.18
N HIS A 130 14.02 -11.82 -8.11
CA HIS A 130 14.16 -10.54 -8.80
C HIS A 130 15.39 -9.75 -8.29
N THR A 131 16.08 -9.10 -9.23
CA THR A 131 17.24 -8.24 -9.04
C THR A 131 16.91 -6.81 -9.44
N TRP A 132 17.86 -5.89 -9.25
CA TRP A 132 17.71 -4.49 -9.64
C TRP A 132 17.47 -4.34 -11.16
N GLU A 133 17.99 -5.24 -11.99
CA GLU A 133 17.73 -5.25 -13.43
C GLU A 133 16.24 -5.54 -13.75
N GLN A 134 15.58 -6.45 -13.03
CA GLN A 134 14.14 -6.67 -13.20
C GLN A 134 13.32 -5.47 -12.70
N ALA A 135 13.78 -4.79 -11.65
CA ALA A 135 13.16 -3.53 -11.23
C ALA A 135 13.25 -2.46 -12.30
N GLN A 136 14.39 -2.37 -13.01
CA GLN A 136 14.55 -1.46 -14.15
C GLN A 136 13.61 -1.81 -15.29
N GLN A 137 13.53 -3.09 -15.63
CA GLN A 137 12.68 -3.59 -16.72
C GLN A 137 11.20 -3.31 -16.42
N PHE A 138 10.77 -3.56 -15.17
CA PHE A 138 9.40 -3.27 -14.75
C PHE A 138 9.10 -1.77 -14.81
N MET A 139 10.02 -0.91 -14.35
CA MET A 139 9.84 0.54 -14.46
C MET A 139 9.71 0.98 -15.93
N ALA A 140 10.55 0.47 -16.83
CA ALA A 140 10.48 0.82 -18.26
C ALA A 140 9.15 0.41 -18.91
N GLU A 141 8.65 -0.80 -18.62
CA GLU A 141 7.35 -1.27 -19.12
C GLU A 141 6.19 -0.44 -18.53
N LEU A 142 6.25 -0.11 -17.24
CA LEU A 142 5.26 0.74 -16.57
C LEU A 142 5.17 2.13 -17.20
N LEU A 143 6.30 2.74 -17.56
CA LEU A 143 6.33 4.03 -18.24
C LEU A 143 5.59 3.99 -19.58
N GLY A 144 5.72 2.89 -20.33
CA GLY A 144 4.95 2.64 -21.54
C GLY A 144 3.44 2.58 -21.27
N CYS A 145 3.03 1.88 -20.21
CA CYS A 145 1.63 1.81 -19.77
C CYS A 145 1.07 3.16 -19.30
N LEU A 146 1.91 4.03 -18.74
CA LEU A 146 1.51 5.35 -18.23
C LEU A 146 1.63 6.47 -19.27
N GLY A 147 2.36 6.27 -20.36
CA GLY A 147 2.66 7.32 -21.33
C GLY A 147 3.59 8.40 -20.76
N ILE A 148 4.58 7.99 -19.96
CA ILE A 148 5.56 8.90 -19.34
C ILE A 148 6.94 8.61 -19.97
N PRO A 149 7.76 9.64 -20.30
CA PRO A 149 9.06 9.42 -20.91
C PRO A 149 10.07 8.83 -19.91
N GLU A 150 10.99 7.99 -20.39
CA GLU A 150 12.05 7.38 -19.57
C GLU A 150 12.93 8.38 -18.83
N THR A 151 13.07 9.60 -19.36
CA THR A 151 13.86 10.69 -18.75
C THR A 151 13.32 11.18 -17.41
N ALA A 152 12.09 10.77 -17.04
CA ALA A 152 11.48 11.05 -15.75
C ALA A 152 12.02 10.18 -14.60
N VAL A 153 12.56 9.00 -14.93
CA VAL A 153 13.02 8.04 -13.93
C VAL A 153 14.33 8.50 -13.32
N LEU A 154 14.42 8.35 -12.01
CA LEU A 154 15.62 8.60 -11.23
C LEU A 154 16.08 7.29 -10.61
N ILE A 155 17.40 7.15 -10.46
CA ILE A 155 18.01 6.00 -9.79
C ILE A 155 18.11 6.31 -8.30
N ALA A 156 17.67 5.40 -7.44
CA ALA A 156 17.88 5.45 -6.01
C ALA A 156 19.17 4.68 -5.66
N GLN A 157 20.06 5.28 -4.89
CA GLN A 157 21.35 4.67 -4.53
C GLN A 157 21.53 4.64 -3.01
N ASP A 158 21.90 3.47 -2.48
CA ASP A 158 22.41 3.33 -1.12
C ASP A 158 23.91 3.58 -1.10
N ALA A 159 24.40 4.26 -0.05
CA ALA A 159 25.81 4.67 0.07
C ALA A 159 26.81 3.50 0.02
N ASP A 160 26.36 2.31 0.43
CA ASP A 160 27.19 1.11 0.57
C ASP A 160 27.04 0.11 -0.60
N THR A 161 26.40 0.52 -1.71
CA THR A 161 26.12 -0.36 -2.85
C THR A 161 26.68 0.19 -4.15
N ASP A 162 27.19 -0.70 -5.02
CA ASP A 162 27.68 -0.35 -6.37
C ASP A 162 26.59 -0.46 -7.46
N HIS A 163 25.40 -0.96 -7.10
CA HIS A 163 24.25 -1.09 -8.00
C HIS A 163 23.06 -0.27 -7.46
N PRO A 164 22.07 0.08 -8.31
CA PRO A 164 20.85 0.73 -7.86
C PRO A 164 20.18 -0.02 -6.71
N ALA A 165 19.72 0.73 -5.70
CA ALA A 165 18.80 0.22 -4.70
C ALA A 165 17.37 0.09 -5.28
N GLY A 166 17.04 0.94 -6.26
CA GLY A 166 15.80 0.86 -7.02
C GLY A 166 15.58 2.10 -7.90
N TYR A 167 14.33 2.30 -8.32
CA TYR A 167 13.95 3.32 -9.30
C TYR A 167 12.81 4.17 -8.75
N ILE A 168 12.90 5.47 -9.00
CA ILE A 168 11.97 6.49 -8.50
C ILE A 168 11.28 7.14 -9.70
N LEU A 169 9.96 7.25 -9.62
CA LEU A 169 9.13 7.97 -10.56
C LEU A 169 8.31 9.04 -9.82
N PRO A 170 8.68 10.33 -9.88
CA PRO A 170 7.83 11.41 -9.39
C PRO A 170 6.49 11.38 -10.11
N PHE A 171 5.38 11.09 -9.44
CA PHE A 171 4.17 10.67 -10.13
C PHE A 171 2.93 11.36 -9.59
N LEU A 172 2.16 12.01 -10.45
CA LEU A 172 0.88 12.61 -10.07
C LEU A 172 -0.10 12.61 -11.25
N THR A 173 -1.38 12.43 -10.97
CA THR A 173 -2.41 12.80 -11.96
C THR A 173 -2.62 14.31 -11.92
N VAL A 174 -2.57 14.98 -13.06
CA VAL A 174 -2.84 16.42 -13.18
C VAL A 174 -3.93 16.68 -14.21
N LEU A 175 -4.47 17.89 -14.24
CA LEU A 175 -5.34 18.33 -15.33
C LEU A 175 -4.48 18.91 -16.46
N HIS A 176 -4.58 18.32 -17.64
CA HIS A 176 -4.03 18.88 -18.87
C HIS A 176 -5.18 19.10 -19.86
N GLN A 177 -5.42 20.36 -20.24
CA GLN A 177 -6.58 20.74 -21.08
C GLN A 177 -7.91 20.20 -20.52
N ASP A 178 -8.12 20.37 -19.21
CA ASP A 178 -9.29 19.89 -18.45
C ASP A 178 -9.52 18.37 -18.45
N GLN A 179 -8.51 17.59 -18.86
CA GLN A 179 -8.54 16.13 -18.81
C GLN A 179 -7.53 15.60 -17.78
N PRO A 180 -7.92 14.69 -16.88
CA PRO A 180 -6.99 13.98 -16.01
C PRO A 180 -5.95 13.23 -16.83
N THR A 181 -4.67 13.47 -16.54
CA THR A 181 -3.54 12.90 -17.29
C THR A 181 -2.44 12.51 -16.31
N TRP A 182 -1.74 11.41 -16.60
CA TRP A 182 -0.54 11.01 -15.86
C TRP A 182 0.60 11.98 -16.14
N SER A 183 1.26 12.44 -15.08
CA SER A 183 2.34 13.40 -15.18
C SER A 183 3.50 13.01 -14.27
N SER A 184 4.69 13.37 -14.72
CA SER A 184 5.93 13.23 -13.98
C SER A 184 6.77 14.49 -14.15
N CYS A 185 7.75 14.67 -13.26
CA CYS A 185 8.81 15.65 -13.42
C CYS A 185 10.17 15.00 -13.20
N ARG A 186 11.25 15.69 -13.55
CA ARG A 186 12.59 15.30 -13.11
C ARG A 186 12.91 15.99 -11.79
N TRP A 187 13.54 15.28 -10.87
CA TRP A 187 14.14 15.94 -9.71
C TRP A 187 15.54 16.44 -10.02
N THR A 188 15.83 17.66 -9.57
CA THR A 188 17.19 18.21 -9.55
C THR A 188 17.62 18.31 -8.10
N LEU A 189 18.75 17.70 -7.78
CA LEU A 189 19.37 17.76 -6.46
C LEU A 189 20.35 18.94 -6.40
N TRP A 190 20.79 19.30 -5.19
CA TRP A 190 21.81 20.35 -5.00
C TRP A 190 23.16 19.95 -5.60
N ASP A 191 23.49 18.66 -5.51
CA ASP A 191 24.68 18.06 -6.11
C ASP A 191 24.26 17.21 -7.32
N ASP A 192 24.91 17.40 -8.46
CA ASP A 192 24.64 16.63 -9.69
C ASP A 192 25.33 15.25 -9.63
N LEU A 193 24.79 14.37 -8.78
CA LEU A 193 25.33 13.02 -8.55
C LEU A 193 24.89 12.02 -9.64
N GLY A 194 23.92 12.37 -10.47
CA GLY A 194 23.30 11.45 -11.44
C GLY A 194 22.34 10.41 -10.83
N TYR A 195 22.22 10.36 -9.50
CA TYR A 195 21.30 9.51 -8.75
C TYR A 195 20.77 10.25 -7.51
N VAL A 196 19.72 9.70 -6.90
CA VAL A 196 19.14 10.18 -5.62
C VAL A 196 19.74 9.38 -4.48
N PRO A 197 20.54 9.99 -3.59
CA PRO A 197 21.06 9.31 -2.40
C PRO A 197 19.91 9.04 -1.42
N LEU A 198 19.83 7.82 -0.91
CA LEU A 198 18.82 7.43 0.07
C LEU A 198 19.24 7.82 1.49
N VAL A 199 18.26 8.15 2.32
CA VAL A 199 18.43 8.21 3.77
C VAL A 199 18.81 6.80 4.26
N PRO A 200 19.88 6.64 5.08
CA PRO A 200 20.30 5.32 5.55
C PRO A 200 19.19 4.59 6.32
N GLY A 201 19.03 3.29 6.04
CA GLY A 201 18.08 2.43 6.74
C GLY A 201 17.65 1.20 5.93
N GLU A 202 16.88 0.31 6.54
CA GLU A 202 16.41 -0.94 5.91
C GLU A 202 14.93 -0.89 5.47
N THR A 203 14.30 0.29 5.58
CA THR A 203 12.91 0.50 5.15
C THR A 203 12.80 0.61 3.63
N PRO A 204 11.58 0.48 3.07
CA PRO A 204 11.35 0.74 1.65
C PRO A 204 11.96 2.02 1.12
N ILE A 205 12.49 1.99 -0.11
CA ILE A 205 13.17 3.16 -0.69
C ILE A 205 12.25 4.39 -0.74
N GLY A 206 10.94 4.19 -0.93
CA GLY A 206 9.94 5.26 -0.91
C GLY A 206 9.84 6.03 0.42
N MET A 207 10.28 5.42 1.52
CA MET A 207 10.36 6.05 2.85
C MET A 207 11.72 6.69 3.13
N ARG A 208 12.71 6.40 2.29
CA ARG A 208 14.10 6.85 2.42
C ARG A 208 14.45 7.94 1.41
N LEU A 209 13.45 8.43 0.66
CA LEU A 209 13.63 9.53 -0.26
C LEU A 209 13.92 10.84 0.49
N PRO A 210 14.92 11.64 0.05
CA PRO A 210 15.28 12.90 0.69
C PRO A 210 14.33 14.04 0.25
N LEU A 211 13.02 13.85 0.38
CA LEU A 211 12.01 14.80 -0.14
C LEU A 211 12.17 16.21 0.48
N GLY A 212 12.59 16.29 1.74
CA GLY A 212 12.83 17.56 2.43
C GLY A 212 14.05 18.32 1.93
N ASP A 213 14.96 17.65 1.24
CA ASP A 213 16.18 18.26 0.69
C ASP A 213 16.00 18.70 -0.77
N LEU A 214 14.86 18.38 -1.41
CA LEU A 214 14.60 18.78 -2.79
C LEU A 214 14.40 20.31 -2.89
N PRO A 215 15.02 20.97 -3.89
CA PRO A 215 14.77 22.39 -4.16
C PRO A 215 13.28 22.65 -4.40
N GLN A 216 12.78 23.74 -3.81
CA GLN A 216 11.39 24.13 -3.95
C GLN A 216 11.12 24.62 -5.39
N PRO A 217 10.08 24.09 -6.07
CA PRO A 217 9.70 24.57 -7.39
C PRO A 217 9.05 25.95 -7.31
N GLU A 218 8.95 26.66 -8.43
CA GLU A 218 8.17 27.90 -8.51
C GLU A 218 6.69 27.66 -8.18
N ALA A 219 6.16 26.52 -8.63
CA ALA A 219 4.81 26.06 -8.34
C ALA A 219 4.77 24.54 -8.26
N PHE A 220 4.05 24.04 -7.25
CA PHE A 220 3.74 22.62 -7.15
C PHE A 220 2.64 22.23 -8.15
N ALA A 221 2.78 21.04 -8.72
CA ALA A 221 1.69 20.41 -9.45
C ALA A 221 0.51 20.13 -8.52
N THR A 222 -0.70 20.32 -9.02
CA THR A 222 -1.94 20.05 -8.26
C THR A 222 -2.54 18.73 -8.74
N GLU A 223 -2.87 17.86 -7.79
CA GLU A 223 -3.51 16.58 -8.11
C GLU A 223 -4.90 16.82 -8.72
N ALA A 224 -5.16 16.18 -9.86
CA ALA A 224 -6.51 16.07 -10.38
C ALA A 224 -7.31 15.06 -9.55
N LEU A 225 -8.56 15.40 -9.23
CA LEU A 225 -9.45 14.58 -8.40
C LEU A 225 -10.65 14.04 -9.19
N PRO A 226 -10.45 13.23 -10.26
CA PRO A 226 -11.55 12.59 -10.95
C PRO A 226 -12.31 11.66 -10.00
N LYS A 227 -13.62 11.57 -10.21
CA LYS A 227 -14.50 10.70 -9.43
C LYS A 227 -14.24 9.25 -9.80
N LEU A 228 -14.43 8.34 -8.86
CA LEU A 228 -14.28 6.90 -9.13
C LEU A 228 -15.16 6.42 -10.29
N THR A 229 -16.31 7.07 -10.51
CA THR A 229 -17.26 6.78 -11.59
C THR A 229 -16.89 7.37 -12.95
N ASP A 230 -15.89 8.26 -13.02
CA ASP A 230 -15.45 8.86 -14.27
C ASP A 230 -14.76 7.80 -15.15
N ALA A 231 -14.48 8.11 -16.42
CA ALA A 231 -13.77 7.19 -17.31
C ALA A 231 -12.33 6.93 -16.82
N ALA A 232 -11.75 5.81 -17.29
CA ALA A 232 -10.36 5.48 -17.00
C ALA A 232 -9.39 6.50 -17.59
N ILE A 233 -8.37 6.86 -16.81
CA ILE A 233 -7.26 7.67 -17.27
C ILE A 233 -6.43 6.79 -18.20
N ARG A 234 -6.49 7.10 -19.50
CA ARG A 234 -5.73 6.39 -20.53
C ARG A 234 -4.56 7.25 -21.01
N PRO A 235 -3.38 6.66 -21.23
CA PRO A 235 -2.32 7.36 -21.93
C PRO A 235 -2.78 7.67 -23.35
N ALA A 236 -2.80 8.95 -23.73
CA ALA A 236 -3.13 9.36 -25.11
C ALA A 236 -1.88 9.42 -25.99
N ALA A 237 -0.76 9.86 -25.42
CA ALA A 237 0.57 9.95 -26.00
C ALA A 237 1.59 10.17 -24.86
N ILE A 238 2.89 10.07 -25.15
CA ILE A 238 3.92 10.41 -24.17
C ILE A 238 3.82 11.91 -23.83
N ALA A 239 3.43 12.23 -22.61
CA ALA A 239 3.30 13.60 -22.15
C ALA A 239 4.69 14.21 -21.86
N PRO A 240 4.92 15.50 -22.14
CA PRO A 240 6.13 16.17 -21.71
C PRO A 240 6.21 16.22 -20.18
N LEU A 241 7.43 16.26 -19.64
CA LEU A 241 7.63 16.41 -18.20
C LEU A 241 7.13 17.76 -17.70
N ALA A 242 6.51 17.75 -16.52
CA ALA A 242 6.22 18.95 -15.76
C ALA A 242 7.51 19.64 -15.31
N ALA A 243 7.39 20.87 -14.81
CA ALA A 243 8.51 21.66 -14.32
C ALA A 243 9.35 20.86 -13.29
N PRO A 244 10.69 20.99 -13.29
CA PRO A 244 11.54 20.27 -12.34
C PRO A 244 11.09 20.46 -10.89
N ASN A 245 11.17 19.40 -10.10
CA ASN A 245 10.74 19.36 -8.69
C ASN A 245 9.28 19.75 -8.41
N SER A 246 8.42 19.98 -9.42
CA SER A 246 7.01 20.36 -9.22
C SER A 246 6.15 19.27 -8.58
N ILE A 247 6.58 18.01 -8.67
CA ILE A 247 5.96 16.85 -8.03
C ILE A 247 6.96 16.28 -7.02
N GLN A 248 6.74 16.46 -5.72
CA GLN A 248 7.62 15.97 -4.64
C GLN A 248 7.00 14.78 -3.88
N LEU A 249 6.51 13.81 -4.65
CA LEU A 249 6.04 12.51 -4.20
C LEU A 249 6.29 11.51 -5.33
N ALA A 250 6.56 10.26 -5.00
CA ALA A 250 7.02 9.31 -6.00
C ALA A 250 6.51 7.89 -5.78
N LEU A 251 6.23 7.23 -6.91
CA LEU A 251 6.18 5.78 -6.98
C LEU A 251 7.60 5.24 -7.01
N CYS A 252 7.85 4.15 -6.30
CA CYS A 252 9.17 3.52 -6.33
C CYS A 252 9.06 2.03 -6.62
N ILE A 253 10.07 1.51 -7.32
CA ILE A 253 10.20 0.08 -7.61
C ILE A 253 11.56 -0.37 -7.11
N GLU A 254 11.58 -1.38 -6.25
CA GLU A 254 12.80 -1.98 -5.72
C GLU A 254 12.70 -3.50 -5.73
N ALA A 255 13.80 -4.17 -6.03
CA ALA A 255 13.92 -5.60 -5.80
C ALA A 255 14.52 -5.82 -4.41
N ARG A 256 13.71 -6.32 -3.47
CA ARG A 256 14.11 -6.55 -2.08
C ARG A 256 13.82 -7.98 -1.70
N GLN A 257 14.86 -8.68 -1.21
CA GLN A 257 14.78 -10.10 -0.83
C GLN A 257 14.25 -11.01 -1.96
N GLY A 258 14.56 -10.67 -3.21
CA GLY A 258 14.14 -11.43 -4.39
C GLY A 258 12.69 -11.20 -4.81
N VAL A 259 11.96 -10.27 -4.17
CA VAL A 259 10.60 -9.86 -4.52
C VAL A 259 10.64 -8.46 -5.10
N LEU A 260 9.80 -8.19 -6.11
CA LEU A 260 9.64 -6.84 -6.65
C LEU A 260 8.60 -6.07 -5.84
N HIS A 261 9.03 -5.03 -5.16
CA HIS A 261 8.18 -4.15 -4.36
C HIS A 261 7.81 -2.90 -5.15
N VAL A 262 6.52 -2.56 -5.15
CA VAL A 262 6.01 -1.31 -5.70
C VAL A 262 5.50 -0.46 -4.54
N PHE A 263 6.24 0.59 -4.22
CA PHE A 263 5.84 1.59 -3.23
C PHE A 263 4.92 2.62 -3.87
N LEU A 264 3.66 2.64 -3.46
CA LEU A 264 2.66 3.60 -3.92
C LEU A 264 2.82 4.94 -3.18
N PRO A 265 2.84 6.08 -3.89
CA PRO A 265 2.82 7.40 -3.27
C PRO A 265 1.44 7.72 -2.66
N PRO A 266 1.32 8.77 -1.82
CA PRO A 266 0.03 9.25 -1.38
C PRO A 266 -0.75 9.83 -2.58
N ILE A 267 -1.87 9.19 -2.94
CA ILE A 267 -2.78 9.63 -4.00
C ILE A 267 -4.15 9.88 -3.36
N ALA A 268 -4.69 11.09 -3.49
CA ALA A 268 -5.98 11.44 -2.92
C ALA A 268 -7.15 10.97 -3.78
N SER A 269 -6.97 10.89 -5.10
CA SER A 269 -7.99 10.46 -6.05
C SER A 269 -8.16 8.93 -6.05
N ALA A 270 -9.33 8.45 -5.65
CA ALA A 270 -9.68 7.03 -5.73
C ALA A 270 -9.65 6.49 -7.17
N ARG A 271 -10.05 7.31 -8.16
CA ARG A 271 -9.98 6.95 -9.58
C ARG A 271 -8.53 6.76 -10.03
N SER A 272 -7.66 7.72 -9.69
CA SER A 272 -6.25 7.67 -10.04
C SER A 272 -5.56 6.49 -9.36
N PHE A 273 -5.90 6.20 -8.10
CA PHE A 273 -5.36 5.04 -7.40
C PHE A 273 -5.72 3.72 -8.11
N VAL A 274 -6.99 3.54 -8.49
CA VAL A 274 -7.46 2.34 -9.20
C VAL A 274 -6.80 2.20 -10.58
N ASP A 275 -6.66 3.30 -11.32
CA ASP A 275 -6.05 3.26 -12.64
C ASP A 275 -4.54 3.00 -12.58
N LEU A 276 -3.86 3.52 -11.56
CA LEU A 276 -2.47 3.19 -11.32
C LEU A 276 -2.30 1.70 -11.02
N LEU A 277 -3.15 1.10 -10.17
CA LEU A 277 -3.13 -0.34 -9.94
C LEU A 277 -3.39 -1.13 -11.22
N THR A 278 -4.31 -0.65 -12.06
CA THR A 278 -4.59 -1.29 -13.35
C THR A 278 -3.36 -1.26 -14.27
N ALA A 279 -2.60 -0.15 -14.29
CA ALA A 279 -1.36 -0.05 -15.05
C ALA A 279 -0.28 -0.98 -14.48
N LEU A 280 -0.09 -1.01 -13.16
CA LEU A 280 0.85 -1.89 -12.48
C LEU A 280 0.55 -3.37 -12.72
N GLU A 281 -0.72 -3.76 -12.66
CA GLU A 281 -1.15 -5.12 -12.95
C GLU A 281 -0.89 -5.50 -14.41
N ALA A 282 -1.18 -4.61 -15.35
CA ALA A 282 -0.89 -4.84 -16.77
C ALA A 282 0.63 -4.99 -17.02
N THR A 283 1.45 -4.21 -16.33
CA THR A 283 2.91 -4.34 -16.38
C THR A 283 3.37 -5.69 -15.81
N ALA A 284 2.85 -6.07 -14.64
CA ALA A 284 3.15 -7.36 -14.01
C ALA A 284 2.74 -8.54 -14.90
N GLU A 285 1.59 -8.45 -15.56
CA GLU A 285 1.09 -9.46 -16.49
C GLU A 285 1.95 -9.55 -17.76
N SER A 286 2.33 -8.41 -18.34
CA SER A 286 3.18 -8.33 -19.55
C SER A 286 4.55 -8.99 -19.33
N LEU A 287 5.13 -8.79 -18.14
CA LEU A 287 6.46 -9.29 -17.79
C LEU A 287 6.46 -10.64 -17.08
N ASP A 288 5.30 -11.14 -16.66
CA ASP A 288 5.16 -12.26 -15.72
C ASP A 288 5.97 -12.05 -14.43
N PHE A 289 5.95 -10.82 -13.91
CA PHE A 289 6.67 -10.40 -12.69
C PHE A 289 5.66 -10.15 -11.56
N PRO A 290 5.45 -11.11 -10.64
CA PRO A 290 4.64 -10.88 -9.46
C PRO A 290 5.21 -9.75 -8.59
N VAL A 291 4.35 -8.87 -8.11
CA VAL A 291 4.73 -7.69 -7.32
C VAL A 291 4.09 -7.67 -5.96
N LEU A 292 4.78 -7.06 -5.00
CA LEU A 292 4.25 -6.73 -3.70
C LEU A 292 3.89 -5.24 -3.66
N ILE A 293 2.62 -4.94 -3.45
CA ILE A 293 2.11 -3.56 -3.39
C ILE A 293 2.24 -3.03 -1.96
N GLU A 294 3.00 -1.95 -1.78
CA GLU A 294 3.28 -1.34 -0.48
C GLU A 294 3.19 0.19 -0.52
N GLY A 295 3.44 0.84 0.62
CA GLY A 295 3.40 2.29 0.74
C GLY A 295 2.04 2.78 1.24
N TYR A 296 1.45 3.75 0.53
CA TYR A 296 0.19 4.36 0.93
C TYR A 296 -1.02 3.52 0.48
N ALA A 297 -1.90 3.23 1.44
CA ALA A 297 -3.14 2.51 1.21
C ALA A 297 -4.10 3.30 0.29
N PRO A 298 -5.15 2.65 -0.28
CA PRO A 298 -6.15 3.37 -1.05
C PRO A 298 -6.71 4.57 -0.28
N PRO A 299 -6.94 5.73 -0.93
CA PRO A 299 -7.55 6.87 -0.26
C PRO A 299 -8.95 6.50 0.24
N TRP A 300 -9.39 7.16 1.30
CA TRP A 300 -10.76 6.97 1.78
C TRP A 300 -11.75 7.35 0.67
N HIS A 301 -12.64 6.42 0.35
CA HIS A 301 -13.71 6.64 -0.62
C HIS A 301 -14.87 5.68 -0.31
N GLN A 302 -16.10 6.16 -0.40
CA GLN A 302 -17.31 5.37 -0.09
C GLN A 302 -17.46 4.10 -0.94
N GLY A 303 -16.82 4.04 -2.12
CA GLY A 303 -16.84 2.90 -3.03
C GLY A 303 -15.71 1.89 -2.81
N ILE A 304 -14.77 2.14 -1.90
CA ILE A 304 -13.67 1.24 -1.57
C ILE A 304 -13.81 0.82 -0.11
N GLN A 305 -13.86 -0.48 0.13
CA GLN A 305 -13.89 -1.06 1.46
C GLN A 305 -12.63 -1.89 1.69
N GLY A 306 -12.22 -2.04 2.94
CA GLY A 306 -11.12 -2.92 3.30
C GLY A 306 -11.01 -3.14 4.79
N PHE A 307 -10.10 -4.02 5.16
CA PHE A 307 -9.65 -4.20 6.53
C PHE A 307 -8.13 -4.16 6.60
N GLN A 308 -7.59 -3.89 7.77
CA GLN A 308 -6.16 -3.94 8.02
C GLN A 308 -5.86 -4.78 9.26
N LEU A 309 -4.82 -5.62 9.17
CA LEU A 309 -4.19 -6.28 10.29
C LEU A 309 -3.04 -5.40 10.74
N THR A 310 -3.10 -4.91 11.98
CA THR A 310 -2.06 -4.06 12.57
C THR A 310 -1.50 -4.72 13.82
N ARG A 311 -0.25 -4.36 14.13
CA ARG A 311 0.36 -4.84 15.37
C ARG A 311 -0.12 -4.03 16.57
N TYR A 312 -0.90 -4.66 17.43
CA TYR A 312 -1.25 -4.13 18.76
C TYR A 312 -0.05 -4.15 19.73
N ARG A 313 -0.03 -3.19 20.66
CA ARG A 313 0.85 -3.20 21.85
C ARG A 313 0.03 -3.71 23.03
N GLY A 314 0.38 -4.88 23.57
CA GLY A 314 -0.06 -5.24 24.93
C GLY A 314 0.39 -4.15 25.90
N ARG A 315 -0.54 -3.57 26.65
CA ARG A 315 -0.20 -2.62 27.72
C ARG A 315 0.66 -3.29 28.77
#